data_AF-A0A9J6GAD8-F1
#
_entry.id   AF-A0A9J6GAD8-F1
#
_cell.length_a   1.000
_cell.length_b   1.000
_cell.length_c   1.000
_cell.angle_alpha   90.00
_cell.angle_beta   90.00
_cell.angle_gamma   90.00
#
_symmetry.space_group_name_H-M   'P 1'
#
loop_
_entity.id
_entity.type
_entity.pdbx_description
1 polymer ?
#
loop_
_entity_poly.entity_id
_entity_poly.type
_entity_poly.pdbx_seq_one_letter_code
_entity_poly.pdbx_strand_id
1 'polypeptide(L)'
;MNAAAPSRTVTGLIFSVSADDAPEDIMEILIKFNPTSSILNARRMGNSNALQVRFDGTIIPYHLSYRCQPFRRRTEACIRCWRTGHQPDVCPIS
;
A
#
# COMPACT_ATOMS: atom_id res chain seq x y z
N MET A 1 28.75 -0.83 12.23
CA MET A 1 27.51 -0.04 12.33
C MET A 1 26.74 -0.26 11.04
N ASN A 2 25.76 -1.16 11.00
CA ASN A 2 25.00 -1.43 9.77
C ASN A 2 23.89 -0.39 9.65
N ALA A 3 24.15 0.71 8.94
CA ALA A 3 23.08 1.55 8.44
C ALA A 3 22.37 0.78 7.31
N ALA A 4 21.13 0.35 7.55
CA ALA A 4 20.30 -0.16 6.47
C ALA A 4 20.20 0.93 5.40
N ALA A 5 20.68 0.65 4.18
CA ALA A 5 20.47 1.54 3.05
C ALA A 5 18.97 1.85 2.96
N PRO A 6 18.56 3.11 2.67
CA PRO A 6 17.15 3.41 2.52
C PRO A 6 16.62 2.49 1.42
N SER A 7 15.77 1.54 1.81
CA SER A 7 15.11 0.65 0.87
C SER A 7 14.24 1.56 0.00
N ARG A 8 14.72 1.82 -1.23
CA ARG A 8 13.98 2.60 -2.22
C ARG A 8 12.78 1.75 -2.58
N THR A 9 11.72 1.90 -1.81
CA THR A 9 10.49 1.15 -2.01
C THR A 9 9.38 2.13 -2.25
N VAL A 10 8.53 1.81 -3.22
CA VAL A 10 7.32 2.56 -3.51
C VAL A 10 6.12 1.69 -3.27
N THR A 11 5.03 2.33 -2.86
CA THR A 11 3.78 1.64 -2.55
C THR A 11 2.71 2.07 -3.54
N GLY A 12 2.17 1.09 -4.26
CA GLY A 12 1.02 1.24 -5.15
C GLY A 12 -0.27 0.76 -4.49
N LEU A 13 -1.37 1.17 -5.10
CA LEU A 13 -2.73 0.83 -4.71
C LEU A 13 -3.51 0.37 -5.94
N ILE A 14 -4.10 -0.81 -5.87
CA ILE A 14 -4.97 -1.38 -6.88
C ILE A 14 -6.39 -1.43 -6.30
N PHE A 15 -7.36 -0.83 -6.99
CA PHE A 15 -8.78 -0.94 -6.66
C PHE A 15 -9.42 -1.78 -7.75
N SER A 16 -9.95 -2.97 -7.42
CA SER A 16 -10.70 -3.94 -8.27
C SER A 16 -10.24 -5.39 -8.05
N VAL A 17 -9.61 -5.70 -6.92
CA VAL A 17 -9.32 -7.09 -6.56
C VAL A 17 -10.56 -7.68 -5.90
N SER A 18 -11.06 -8.82 -6.38
CA SER A 18 -12.29 -9.43 -5.84
C SER A 18 -12.12 -9.68 -4.35
N ALA A 19 -13.17 -9.52 -3.55
CA ALA A 19 -13.10 -9.81 -2.11
C ALA A 19 -12.83 -11.29 -1.82
N ASP A 20 -13.21 -12.16 -2.76
CA ASP A 20 -13.11 -13.62 -2.65
C ASP A 20 -11.69 -14.14 -2.97
N ASP A 21 -10.84 -13.31 -3.56
CA ASP A 21 -9.46 -13.71 -3.90
C ASP A 21 -8.61 -13.78 -2.62
N ALA A 22 -8.00 -14.95 -2.39
CA ALA A 22 -7.08 -15.14 -1.28
C ALA A 22 -5.80 -14.29 -1.49
N PRO A 23 -5.19 -13.75 -0.41
CA PRO A 23 -3.97 -12.95 -0.51
C PRO A 23 -2.82 -13.63 -1.27
N GLU A 24 -2.67 -14.95 -1.09
CA GLU A 24 -1.65 -15.78 -1.72
C GLU A 24 -1.86 -15.84 -3.24
N ASP A 25 -3.11 -16.10 -3.68
CA ASP A 25 -3.48 -16.16 -5.10
C ASP A 25 -3.21 -14.81 -5.79
N ILE A 26 -3.49 -13.70 -5.09
CA ILE A 26 -3.26 -12.35 -5.61
C ILE A 26 -1.77 -12.10 -5.83
N MET A 27 -0.91 -12.51 -4.90
CA MET A 27 0.55 -12.33 -5.05
C MET A 27 1.08 -13.16 -6.23
N GLU A 28 0.63 -14.41 -6.37
CA GLU A 28 1.01 -15.26 -7.50
C GLU A 28 0.56 -14.67 -8.84
N ILE A 29 -0.68 -14.19 -8.93
CA ILE A 29 -1.22 -13.50 -10.12
C ILE A 29 -0.36 -12.27 -10.45
N LEU A 30 -0.07 -11.44 -9.45
CA LEU A 30 0.72 -10.23 -9.64
C LEU A 30 2.13 -10.53 -10.17
N ILE A 31 2.82 -11.52 -9.61
CA ILE A 31 4.15 -11.95 -10.08
C ILE A 31 4.05 -12.53 -11.48
N LYS A 32 3.10 -13.45 -11.71
CA LYS A 32 2.94 -14.19 -12.97
C LYS A 32 2.69 -13.26 -14.15
N PHE A 33 1.85 -12.25 -14.00
CA PHE A 33 1.51 -11.33 -15.08
C PHE A 33 2.42 -10.10 -15.16
N ASN A 34 3.33 -9.89 -14.20
CA ASN A 34 4.23 -8.75 -14.17
C ASN A 34 5.69 -9.17 -13.86
N PRO A 35 6.30 -10.05 -14.68
CA PRO A 35 7.60 -10.66 -14.40
C PRO A 35 8.76 -9.66 -14.32
N THR A 36 8.58 -8.45 -14.89
CA THR A 36 9.56 -7.36 -14.85
C THR A 36 9.39 -6.44 -13.64
N SER A 37 8.30 -6.58 -12.89
CA SER A 37 8.04 -5.77 -11.70
C SER A 37 8.67 -6.40 -10.48
N SER A 38 9.52 -5.65 -9.79
CA SER A 38 10.15 -6.08 -8.53
C SER A 38 9.16 -5.97 -7.36
N ILE A 39 8.13 -6.81 -7.37
CA ILE A 39 7.10 -6.83 -6.32
C ILE A 39 7.68 -7.48 -5.07
N LEU A 40 7.74 -6.73 -3.97
CA LEU A 40 8.25 -7.19 -2.68
C LEU A 40 7.16 -7.79 -1.80
N ASN A 41 5.94 -7.24 -1.88
CA ASN A 41 4.82 -7.66 -1.05
C ASN A 41 3.51 -7.13 -1.64
N ALA A 42 2.42 -7.89 -1.48
CA ALA A 42 1.06 -7.42 -1.72
C ALA A 42 0.17 -7.81 -0.54
N ARG A 43 -0.70 -6.88 -0.09
CA ARG A 43 -1.68 -7.15 0.97
C ARG A 43 -2.97 -6.38 0.76
N ARG A 44 -4.08 -6.97 1.19
CA ARG A 44 -5.40 -6.30 1.16
C ARG A 44 -5.49 -5.22 2.24
N MET A 45 -6.17 -4.12 1.94
CA MET A 45 -6.46 -3.07 2.91
C MET A 45 -7.76 -3.37 3.66
N GLY A 46 -7.65 -4.05 4.81
CA GLY A 46 -8.82 -4.47 5.59
C GLY A 46 -9.80 -5.31 4.74
N ASN A 47 -11.10 -5.05 4.89
CA ASN A 47 -12.16 -5.73 4.13
C ASN A 47 -12.50 -5.04 2.81
N SER A 48 -11.59 -4.24 2.25
CA SER A 48 -11.83 -3.53 0.98
C SER A 48 -11.35 -4.31 -0.24
N ASN A 49 -11.87 -3.94 -1.41
CA ASN A 49 -11.38 -4.41 -2.72
C ASN A 49 -10.09 -3.69 -3.16
N ALA A 50 -9.38 -3.09 -2.19
CA ALA A 50 -8.15 -2.36 -2.41
C ALA A 50 -6.95 -3.18 -1.93
N LEU A 51 -5.94 -3.27 -2.79
CA LEU A 51 -4.70 -3.99 -2.54
C LEU A 51 -3.53 -3.02 -2.51
N GLN A 52 -2.78 -3.04 -1.41
CA GLN A 52 -1.54 -2.31 -1.27
C GLN A 52 -0.39 -3.19 -1.74
N VAL A 53 0.37 -2.71 -2.73
CA VAL A 53 1.51 -3.45 -3.32
C VAL A 53 2.79 -2.65 -3.09
N ARG A 54 3.84 -3.31 -2.61
CA ARG A 54 5.16 -2.72 -2.41
C ARG A 54 6.09 -3.20 -3.51
N PHE A 55 6.77 -2.25 -4.14
CA PHE A 55 7.76 -2.49 -5.17
C PHE A 55 9.15 -2.09 -4.67
N ASP A 56 10.16 -2.79 -5.14
CA ASP A 56 11.53 -2.32 -5.10
C ASP A 56 11.75 -1.29 -6.22
N GLY A 57 12.45 -0.21 -5.88
CA GLY A 57 12.67 0.94 -6.75
C GLY A 57 11.85 2.19 -6.40
N THR A 58 11.91 3.17 -7.29
CA THR A 58 11.37 4.52 -7.11
C THR A 58 10.16 4.82 -8.00
N ILE A 59 9.77 3.88 -8.85
CA ILE A 59 8.72 4.06 -9.85
C ILE A 59 7.64 3.00 -9.64
N ILE A 60 6.38 3.43 -9.61
CA ILE A 60 5.24 2.52 -9.58
C ILE A 60 4.86 2.21 -11.03
N PRO A 61 4.81 0.93 -11.42
CA PRO A 61 4.31 0.55 -12.73
C PRO A 61 2.88 1.05 -12.92
N TYR A 62 2.61 1.73 -14.03
CA TYR A 62 1.29 2.33 -14.28
C TYR A 62 0.19 1.27 -14.52
N HIS A 63 0.58 0.07 -14.97
CA HIS A 63 -0.34 -1.03 -15.28
C HIS A 63 0.24 -2.36 -14.80
N LEU A 64 -0.48 -3.04 -13.91
CA LEU A 64 -0.12 -4.36 -13.36
C LEU A 64 -1.25 -5.35 -13.58
N SER A 65 -1.66 -5.59 -14.82
CA SER A 65 -2.97 -6.21 -15.19
C SER A 65 -4.22 -5.47 -14.64
N TYR A 66 -4.01 -4.59 -13.67
CA TYR A 66 -4.93 -3.70 -13.01
C TYR A 66 -4.34 -2.30 -12.99
N ARG A 67 -5.20 -1.30 -12.86
CA ARG A 67 -4.76 0.09 -12.66
C ARG A 67 -4.08 0.22 -11.29
N CYS A 68 -2.81 0.59 -11.30
CA CYS A 68 -2.03 0.82 -10.09
C CYS A 68 -1.81 2.34 -9.90
N GLN A 69 -2.10 2.86 -8.71
CA GLN A 69 -1.95 4.27 -8.38
C GLN A 69 -0.99 4.45 -7.20
N PRO A 70 -0.26 5.58 -7.12
CA PRO A 70 0.55 5.88 -5.95
C PRO A 70 -0.27 5.86 -4.66
N PHE A 71 0.13 5.02 -3.71
CA PHE A 71 -0.48 5.00 -2.39
C PHE A 71 -0.12 6.29 -1.66
N ARG A 72 -1.13 7.13 -1.43
CA ARG A 72 -1.02 8.29 -0.54
C ARG A 72 -1.62 7.89 0.80
N ARG A 73 -0.80 7.92 1.86
CA ARG A 73 -1.34 7.83 3.22
C ARG A 73 -2.35 8.95 3.38
N ARG A 74 -3.62 8.61 3.60
CA ARG A 74 -4.59 9.60 4.04
C ARG A 74 -4.15 10.07 5.41
N THR A 75 -4.05 11.38 5.58
CA THR A 75 -3.87 11.95 6.91
C THR A 75 -5.19 11.77 7.64
N GLU A 76 -5.21 10.83 8.58
CA GLU A 76 -6.38 10.62 9.44
C GLU A 76 -6.53 11.85 10.34
N ALA A 77 -7.76 12.36 10.43
CA ALA A 77 -8.10 13.36 11.43
C ALA A 77 -8.18 12.68 12.80
N CYS A 78 -7.71 13.37 13.84
CA CYS A 78 -7.91 12.92 15.20
C CYS A 78 -9.40 12.82 15.51
N ILE A 79 -9.86 11.68 16.01
CA ILE A 79 -11.29 11.45 16.30
C ILE A 79 -11.84 12.33 17.43
N ARG A 80 -10.97 12.93 18.25
CA ARG A 80 -11.37 13.81 19.36
C ARG A 80 -11.65 15.24 18.90
N CYS A 81 -10.73 15.82 18.12
CA CYS A 81 -10.80 17.23 17.73
C CYS A 81 -10.98 17.47 16.23
N TRP A 82 -11.02 16.42 15.42
CA TRP A 82 -11.16 16.47 13.97
C TRP A 82 -10.05 17.21 13.23
N ARG A 83 -8.91 17.49 13.88
CA ARG A 83 -7.72 18.08 13.27
C ARG A 83 -6.71 17.00 12.90
N THR A 84 -5.92 17.27 11.86
CA THR A 84 -4.83 16.38 11.41
C THR A 84 -3.53 16.69 12.16
N GLY A 85 -2.55 15.78 12.04
CA GLY A 85 -1.18 16.00 12.56
C GLY A 85 -0.90 15.40 13.94
N HIS A 86 -1.87 14.72 14.56
CA HIS A 86 -1.66 14.03 15.82
C HIS A 86 -2.59 12.80 15.94
N GLN A 87 -2.19 11.82 16.74
CA GLN A 87 -3.05 10.69 17.10
C GLN A 87 -3.98 11.05 18.27
N PRO A 88 -5.11 10.33 18.44
CA PRO A 88 -6.06 10.59 19.53
C PRO A 88 -5.43 10.58 20.93
N ASP A 89 -4.42 9.74 21.16
CA ASP A 89 -3.74 9.60 22.46
C ASP A 89 -2.89 10.81 22.85
N VAL A 90 -2.51 11.65 21.88
CA VAL A 90 -1.72 12.87 22.08
C VAL A 90 -2.50 14.13 21.67
N CYS A 91 -3.83 14.04 21.71
CA CYS A 91 -4.70 15.17 21.37
C CYS A 91 -4.51 16.32 22.38
N PRO A 92 -4.23 17.56 21.93
CA PRO A 92 -4.00 18.70 22.83
C PRO A 92 -5.29 19.28 23.44
N ILE A 93 -6.45 18.81 22.98
CA ILE A 93 -7.78 19.29 23.42
C ILE A 93 -8.37 18.32 24.46
N SER A 94 -7.54 17.83 25.38
CA SER A 94 -7.99 16.96 26.49
C SER A 94 -9.12 17.59 27.29
#